data_AF-A0A1F4U328-F1
#
_entry.id   AF-A0A1F4U328-F1
#
_cell.length_a   1.000
_cell.length_b   1.000
_cell.length_c   1.000
_cell.angle_alpha   90.00
_cell.angle_beta   90.00
_cell.angle_gamma   90.00
#
_symmetry.space_group_name_H-M   'P 1'
#
loop_
_entity.id
_entity.type
_entity.pdbx_description
1 polymer ?
#
loop_
_entity_poly.entity_id
_entity_poly.type
_entity_poly.pdbx_seq_one_letter_code
_entity_poly.pdbx_strand_id
1 'polypeptide(L)'
;MINVIGSLAGEKGYTDSVAYCTSKFGVVGLSEALLQELKETNTRLILINPWVVATPMTYTLFPEKSSKAISPYDIAKMILFFATEIGDTKYITVSLYGYQDFK
;
A
#
# COMPACT_ATOMS: atom_id res chain seq x y z
N MET A 1 2.64 4.14 -16.10
CA MET A 1 2.17 3.35 -14.94
C MET A 1 2.36 4.21 -13.71
N ILE A 2 1.35 4.28 -12.84
CA ILE A 2 1.39 5.04 -11.60
C ILE A 2 1.31 4.04 -10.44
N ASN A 3 2.27 4.11 -9.52
CA ASN A 3 2.27 3.33 -8.29
C ASN A 3 1.95 4.24 -7.12
N VAL A 4 0.84 3.98 -6.44
CA VAL A 4 0.41 4.69 -5.24
C VAL A 4 0.72 3.81 -4.03
N ILE A 5 1.51 4.35 -3.10
CA ILE A 5 1.85 3.67 -1.85
C ILE A 5 0.88 4.14 -0.76
N GLY A 6 -0.13 3.33 -0.52
CA GLY A 6 -1.14 3.54 0.50
C GLY A 6 -0.69 3.01 1.86
N SER A 7 -1.58 2.28 2.53
CA SER A 7 -1.39 1.66 3.85
C SER A 7 -2.63 0.82 4.11
N LEU A 8 -2.51 -0.26 4.88
CA LEU A 8 -3.69 -0.95 5.43
C LEU A 8 -4.57 -0.03 6.30
N ALA A 9 -4.00 1.05 6.83
CA ALA A 9 -4.75 2.13 7.49
C ALA A 9 -5.67 2.93 6.56
N GLY A 10 -5.59 2.72 5.24
CA GLY A 10 -6.52 3.25 4.25
C GLY A 10 -7.71 2.33 3.95
N GLU A 11 -7.71 1.11 4.50
CA GLU A 11 -8.81 0.14 4.35
C GLU A 11 -9.52 -0.11 5.69
N LYS A 12 -8.79 -0.02 6.80
CA LYS A 12 -9.29 -0.28 8.16
C LYS A 12 -8.79 0.78 9.13
N GLY A 13 -9.63 1.17 10.08
CA GLY A 13 -9.26 2.10 11.14
C GLY A 13 -8.40 1.44 12.21
N TYR A 14 -7.47 2.22 12.78
CA TYR A 14 -6.64 1.81 13.92
C TYR A 14 -6.74 2.86 15.03
N THR A 15 -6.79 2.39 16.29
CA THR A 15 -6.80 3.26 17.48
C THR A 15 -5.59 4.18 17.50
N ASP A 16 -5.76 5.37 18.08
CA ASP A 16 -4.72 6.42 18.22
C ASP A 16 -4.10 6.91 16.90
N SER A 17 -4.71 6.58 15.76
CA SER A 17 -4.20 6.88 14.43
C SER A 17 -5.23 7.57 13.55
N VAL A 18 -6.17 8.34 14.11
CA VAL A 18 -7.32 8.93 13.38
C VAL A 18 -6.85 9.73 12.17
N ALA A 19 -5.99 10.74 12.36
CA ALA A 19 -5.51 11.59 11.27
C ALA A 19 -4.75 10.77 10.20
N TYR A 20 -3.93 9.80 10.62
CA TYR A 20 -3.22 8.91 9.72
C TYR A 20 -4.19 8.06 8.89
N CYS A 21 -5.17 7.41 9.53
CA CYS A 21 -6.20 6.63 8.85
C CYS A 21 -6.97 7.51 7.88
N THR A 22 -7.49 8.66 8.30
CA THR A 22 -8.19 9.61 7.41
C THR A 22 -7.35 9.96 6.19
N SER A 23 -6.07 10.29 6.36
CA SER A 23 -5.19 10.59 5.22
C SER A 23 -5.01 9.39 4.28
N LYS A 24 -4.87 8.18 4.81
CA LYS A 24 -4.64 6.97 4.01
C LYS A 24 -5.91 6.47 3.33
N PHE A 25 -7.08 6.63 3.94
CA PHE A 25 -8.38 6.47 3.26
C PHE A 25 -8.52 7.47 2.12
N GLY A 26 -8.08 8.72 2.32
CA GLY A 26 -8.02 9.73 1.27
C GLY A 26 -7.14 9.32 0.09
N VAL A 27 -6.00 8.66 0.33
CA VAL A 27 -5.14 8.12 -0.73
C VAL A 27 -5.83 7.00 -1.52
N VAL A 28 -6.59 6.13 -0.84
CA VAL A 28 -7.39 5.08 -1.51
C VAL A 28 -8.47 5.74 -2.38
N GLY A 29 -9.25 6.67 -1.83
CA GLY A 29 -10.28 7.39 -2.59
C GLY A 29 -9.71 8.19 -3.76
N LEU A 30 -8.55 8.83 -3.59
CA LEU A 30 -7.82 9.50 -4.67
C LEU A 30 -7.44 8.52 -5.79
N SER A 31 -6.98 7.32 -5.43
CA SER A 31 -6.60 6.29 -6.40
C SER A 31 -7.81 5.82 -7.22
N GLU A 32 -8.95 5.63 -6.57
CA GLU A 32 -10.21 5.26 -7.24
C GLU A 32 -10.74 6.36 -8.15
N ALA A 33 -10.66 7.62 -7.71
CA ALA A 33 -11.03 8.78 -8.53
C ALA A 33 -10.11 8.92 -9.75
N LEU A 34 -8.79 8.84 -9.54
CA LEU A 34 -7.80 8.92 -10.61
C LEU A 34 -7.97 7.79 -11.63
N LEU A 35 -8.36 6.59 -11.20
CA LEU A 35 -8.67 5.50 -12.11
C LEU A 35 -9.78 5.88 -13.11
N GLN A 36 -10.80 6.63 -12.69
CA GLN A 36 -11.86 7.08 -13.59
C GLN A 36 -11.33 8.01 -14.68
N GLU A 37 -10.42 8.91 -14.33
CA GLU A 37 -9.79 9.85 -15.27
C GLU A 37 -8.85 9.14 -16.24
N LEU A 38 -8.22 8.04 -15.82
CA LEU A 38 -7.27 7.28 -16.63
C LEU A 38 -7.92 6.27 -17.59
N LYS A 39 -9.25 6.09 -17.58
CA LYS A 39 -9.97 5.07 -18.37
C LYS A 39 -9.63 5.10 -19.86
N GLU A 40 -9.53 6.29 -20.45
CA GLU A 40 -9.25 6.48 -21.88
C GLU A 40 -7.75 6.52 -22.20
N THR A 41 -6.89 6.32 -21.20
CA THR A 41 -5.44 6.32 -21.36
C THR A 41 -4.88 4.91 -21.37
N ASN A 42 -3.65 4.75 -21.86
CA ASN A 42 -2.87 3.52 -21.70
C ASN A 42 -2.09 3.51 -20.36
N THR A 43 -2.53 4.30 -19.38
CA THR A 43 -1.89 4.37 -18.06
C THR A 43 -2.58 3.41 -17.09
N ARG A 44 -1.75 2.58 -16.45
CA ARG A 44 -2.15 1.67 -15.37
C ARG A 44 -1.96 2.33 -14.03
N LEU A 45 -2.85 2.05 -13.07
CA LEU A 45 -2.76 2.50 -11.69
C LEU A 45 -2.67 1.29 -10.76
N ILE A 46 -1.68 1.30 -9.87
CA ILE A 46 -1.51 0.26 -8.85
C ILE A 46 -1.47 0.90 -7.49
N LEU A 47 -2.33 0.39 -6.60
CA LEU A 47 -2.40 0.79 -5.21
C LEU A 47 -1.81 -0.33 -4.34
N ILE A 48 -0.72 -0.03 -3.65
CA ILE A 48 -0.06 -0.97 -2.73
C ILE A 48 -0.33 -0.49 -1.31
N ASN A 49 -1.03 -1.31 -0.52
CA ASN A 49 -1.39 -1.06 0.87
C ASN A 49 -0.57 -1.98 1.78
N PRO A 50 0.64 -1.57 2.19
CA PRO A 50 1.43 -2.35 3.12
C PRO A 50 0.89 -2.26 4.55
N TRP A 51 1.09 -3.34 5.30
CA TRP A 51 1.12 -3.31 6.76
C TRP A 51 2.41 -2.65 7.26
N VAL A 52 2.78 -2.89 8.51
CA VAL A 52 4.01 -2.36 9.10
C VAL A 52 5.23 -2.80 8.28
N VAL A 53 6.06 -1.84 7.85
CA VAL A 53 7.29 -2.07 7.07
C VAL A 53 8.50 -1.69 7.91
N ALA A 54 9.57 -2.49 7.87
CA ALA A 54 10.78 -2.29 8.67
C ALA A 54 11.56 -1.03 8.24
N THR A 55 11.12 0.13 8.73
CA THR A 55 11.66 1.47 8.44
C THR A 55 11.90 2.23 9.76
N PRO A 56 12.70 3.31 9.76
CA PRO A 56 12.91 4.15 10.95
C PRO A 56 11.61 4.63 11.63
N MET A 57 10.55 4.88 10.85
CA MET A 57 9.23 5.23 11.36
C MET A 57 8.68 4.14 12.29
N THR A 58 8.70 2.88 11.86
CA THR A 58 8.18 1.76 12.65
C THR A 58 8.98 1.52 13.92
N TYR A 59 10.31 1.62 13.87
CA TYR A 59 11.13 1.48 15.07
C TYR A 59 10.84 2.54 16.12
N THR A 60 10.36 3.72 15.69
CA THR A 60 10.02 4.83 16.58
C THR A 60 8.58 4.74 17.09
N LEU A 61 7.62 4.49 16.20
CA LEU A 61 6.18 4.57 16.51
C LEU A 61 5.57 3.24 16.94
N PHE A 62 6.14 2.11 16.50
CA PHE A 62 5.63 0.76 16.73
C PHE A 62 6.76 -0.25 17.00
N PRO A 63 7.63 -0.01 18.01
CA PRO A 63 8.77 -0.87 18.30
C PRO A 63 8.35 -2.33 18.54
N GLU A 64 7.17 -2.56 19.12
CA GLU A 64 6.58 -3.87 19.39
C GLU A 64 6.20 -4.64 18.12
N LYS A 65 5.93 -3.93 17.01
CA LYS A 65 5.57 -4.54 15.71
C LYS A 65 6.77 -4.72 14.79
N SER A 66 7.93 -4.18 15.16
CA SER A 66 9.14 -4.20 14.33
C SER A 66 9.63 -5.60 13.96
N SER A 67 9.48 -6.58 14.86
CA SER A 67 9.86 -7.98 14.64
C SER A 67 8.98 -8.71 13.62
N LYS A 68 7.78 -8.17 13.34
CA LYS A 68 6.80 -8.72 12.40
C LYS A 68 6.65 -7.86 11.15
N ALA A 69 7.50 -6.83 11.00
CA ALA A 69 7.40 -5.89 9.92
C ALA A 69 7.84 -6.50 8.58
N ILE A 70 7.17 -6.10 7.52
CA ILE A 70 7.49 -6.46 6.14
C ILE A 70 8.85 -5.83 5.78
N SER A 71 9.67 -6.56 5.04
CA SER A 71 10.92 -6.01 4.51
C SER A 71 10.61 -4.93 3.46
N PRO A 72 11.25 -3.75 3.50
CA PRO A 72 11.16 -2.76 2.42
C PRO A 72 11.53 -3.35 1.05
N TYR A 73 12.43 -4.33 1.02
CA TYR A 73 12.82 -5.03 -0.21
C TYR A 73 11.67 -5.82 -0.83
N ASP A 74 10.75 -6.35 -0.03
CA ASP A 74 9.59 -7.07 -0.56
C ASP A 74 8.58 -6.10 -1.19
N ILE A 75 8.43 -4.90 -0.62
CA ILE A 75 7.66 -3.81 -1.24
C ILE A 75 8.30 -3.40 -2.58
N ALA A 76 9.62 -3.23 -2.62
CA ALA A 76 10.35 -2.87 -3.84
C ALA A 76 10.23 -3.95 -4.93
N LYS A 77 10.35 -5.24 -4.56
CA LYS A 77 10.13 -6.36 -5.49
C LYS A 77 8.72 -6.37 -6.04
N MET A 78 7.72 -6.05 -5.21
CA MET A 78 6.32 -5.97 -5.65
C MET A 78 6.13 -4.87 -6.71
N ILE A 79 6.70 -3.69 -6.47
CA ILE A 79 6.66 -2.57 -7.43
C ILE A 79 7.35 -2.97 -8.74
N LEU A 80 8.52 -3.60 -8.65
CA LEU A 80 9.26 -4.08 -9.82
C LEU A 80 8.44 -5.11 -10.61
N PHE A 81 7.88 -6.11 -9.92
CA PHE A 81 7.04 -7.13 -10.54
C PHE A 81 5.88 -6.52 -11.32
N PHE A 82 5.17 -5.55 -10.74
CA PHE A 82 4.09 -4.90 -11.46
C PHE A 82 4.54 -4.03 -12.62
N ALA A 83 5.76 -3.49 -12.54
CA ALA A 83 6.33 -2.71 -13.62
C ALA A 83 6.74 -3.59 -14.81
N THR A 84 7.18 -4.83 -14.57
CA THR A 84 7.79 -5.70 -15.61
C THR A 84 6.93 -6.87 -16.06
N GLU A 85 6.21 -7.53 -15.16
CA GLU A 85 5.58 -8.85 -15.44
C GLU A 85 4.08 -8.77 -15.73
N ILE A 86 3.42 -7.70 -15.30
CA ILE A 86 1.97 -7.56 -15.44
C ILE A 86 1.62 -6.96 -16.80
N GLY A 87 0.66 -7.56 -17.50
CA GLY A 87 0.16 -7.12 -18.80
C GLY A 87 -0.79 -5.91 -18.74
N ASP A 88 -1.86 -5.96 -19.52
CA ASP A 88 -2.74 -4.79 -19.78
C ASP A 88 -3.77 -4.50 -18.67
N THR A 89 -3.66 -5.13 -17.50
CA THR A 89 -4.55 -4.86 -16.36
C THR A 89 -4.42 -3.40 -15.91
N LYS A 90 -5.52 -2.64 -15.99
CA LYS A 90 -5.51 -1.19 -15.72
C LYS A 90 -5.49 -0.82 -14.24
N TYR A 91 -6.11 -1.63 -13.37
CA TYR A 91 -6.19 -1.37 -11.94
C TYR A 91 -5.87 -2.60 -11.12
N ILE A 92 -4.94 -2.46 -10.18
CA ILE A 92 -4.56 -3.50 -9.24
C ILE A 92 -4.46 -2.87 -7.86
N THR A 93 -5.15 -3.45 -6.89
CA THR A 93 -4.97 -3.14 -5.47
C THR A 93 -4.35 -4.35 -4.78
N VAL A 94 -3.34 -4.10 -3.93
CA VAL A 94 -2.60 -5.16 -3.25
C VAL A 94 -2.41 -4.78 -1.79
N SER A 95 -2.96 -5.59 -0.91
CA SER A 95 -2.79 -5.46 0.53
C SER A 95 -1.72 -6.45 1.00
N LEU A 96 -0.65 -5.94 1.62
CA LEU A 96 0.49 -6.75 2.03
C LEU A 96 0.52 -6.85 3.56
N TYR A 97 0.49 -8.08 4.07
CA TYR A 97 0.46 -8.39 5.50
C TYR A 97 1.79 -8.96 5.97
N GLY A 98 2.09 -8.81 7.26
CA GLY A 98 3.26 -9.45 7.87
C GLY A 98 3.04 -10.96 8.02
N TYR A 99 4.13 -11.74 8.04
CA TYR A 99 4.11 -13.21 8.02
C TYR A 99 3.25 -13.88 9.13
N GLN A 100 2.97 -13.20 10.24
CA GLN A 100 2.24 -13.79 11.37
C GLN A 100 0.77 -13.36 11.50
N ASP A 101 0.21 -12.61 10.55
CA ASP A 101 -1.20 -12.17 10.58
C ASP A 101 -2.20 -13.31 10.24
N PHE A 102 -1.72 -14.53 9.97
CA PHE A 102 -2.52 -15.72 9.64
C PHE A 102 -2.51 -16.82 10.74
N LYS A 103 -2.33 -16.45 12.01
CA LYS A 103 -2.58 -17.36 13.14
C LYS A 103 -3.91 -17.07 13.82
#